data_AF-A0A942BJC9-F1
#
_entry.id   AF-A0A942BJC9-F1
#
_cell.length_a   1.000
_cell.length_b   1.000
_cell.length_c   1.000
_cell.angle_alpha   90.00
_cell.angle_beta   90.00
_cell.angle_gamma   90.00
#
_symmetry.space_group_name_H-M   'P 1'
#
loop_
_entity.id
_entity.type
_entity.pdbx_description
1 polymer ?
#
loop_
_entity_poly.entity_id
_entity_poly.type
_entity_poly.pdbx_seq_one_letter_code
_entity_poly.pdbx_strand_id
1 'polypeptide(L)'
;MDLFVVLKYGLGVVATIGLYSVLYKENKFYRFWEHVFLGIAAGYLTVSLWQETLYESWWLKVTGSIATVDKAGNVAVPAVPGYWAYALLLPIGMLGYLVFSKKHNWASRIPVSIIIGLWAGQQAQAWGNRYLKQVADSMRPILPNTSELFVPSPPANGFSLSQKYQIDSTVYVSQALSNLVFVFTLVCVISYFLFSFEAKSKTMKFMTTSGRWLLMVGFGAIFGSTVMMRFSLLIDQMYFVFQEAPMKVYEQFQSKPAAAPVTPPVNPPVTPPK
;
A
#
# COMPACT_ATOMS: atom_id res chain seq x y z
N MET A 1 26.57 6.11 25.41
CA MET A 1 25.74 6.59 24.31
C MET A 1 26.51 6.33 23.04
N ASP A 2 26.01 5.53 22.11
CA ASP A 2 26.44 5.76 20.73
C ASP A 2 25.75 7.05 20.32
N LEU A 3 26.49 8.16 20.44
CA LEU A 3 26.06 9.51 20.06
C LEU A 3 25.32 9.48 18.72
N PHE A 4 25.77 8.60 17.83
CA PHE A 4 25.19 8.32 16.53
C PHE A 4 23.70 7.96 16.54
N VAL A 5 23.22 7.12 17.47
CA VAL A 5 21.83 6.64 17.46
C VAL A 5 20.88 7.70 17.98
N VAL A 6 21.25 8.37 19.08
CA VAL A 6 20.49 9.51 19.61
C VAL A 6 20.45 10.64 18.59
N LEU A 7 21.57 10.90 17.89
CA LEU A 7 21.63 11.91 16.85
C LEU A 7 20.76 11.53 15.64
N LYS A 8 20.73 10.26 15.23
CA LYS A 8 19.88 9.78 14.13
C LYS A 8 18.39 9.98 14.43
N TYR A 9 17.90 9.50 15.57
CA TYR A 9 16.48 9.62 15.91
C TYR A 9 16.10 11.06 16.27
N GLY A 10 16.98 11.80 16.94
CA GLY A 10 16.78 13.22 17.24
C GLY A 10 16.69 14.07 15.98
N LEU A 11 17.55 13.82 14.98
CA LEU A 11 17.47 14.50 13.69
C LEU A 11 16.15 14.20 12.98
N GLY A 12 15.66 12.96 13.06
CA GLY A 12 14.33 12.59 12.55
C GLY A 12 13.19 13.39 13.20
N VAL A 13 13.20 13.53 14.53
CA VAL A 13 12.19 14.32 15.25
C VAL A 13 12.26 15.81 14.86
N VAL A 14 13.47 16.37 14.74
CA VAL A 14 13.66 17.77 14.31
C VAL A 14 13.19 17.98 12.87
N ALA A 15 13.44 17.02 11.98
CA ALA A 15 12.97 17.07 10.59
C ALA A 15 11.42 17.06 10.52
N THR A 16 10.77 16.20 11.31
CA THR A 16 9.31 16.14 11.41
C THR A 16 8.75 17.47 11.92
N ILE A 17 9.29 18.02 13.01
CA ILE A 17 8.86 19.33 13.53
C ILE A 17 9.12 20.45 12.50
N GLY A 18 10.25 20.38 11.79
CA GLY A 18 10.63 21.29 10.71
C GLY A 18 9.60 21.37 9.60
N LEU A 19 9.10 20.21 9.15
CA LEU A 19 8.05 20.13 8.14
C LEU A 19 6.68 20.58 8.68
N TYR A 20 6.31 20.17 9.90
CA TYR A 20 5.04 20.58 10.52
C TYR A 20 4.97 22.07 10.89
N SER A 21 6.10 22.79 10.91
CA SER A 21 6.12 24.24 11.11
C SER A 21 5.29 25.01 10.07
N VAL A 22 5.00 24.41 8.90
CA VAL A 22 4.10 25.00 7.90
C VAL A 22 2.69 25.26 8.45
N LEU A 23 2.24 24.43 9.40
CA LEU A 23 0.91 24.51 9.99
C LEU A 23 0.73 25.79 10.84
N TYR A 24 1.83 26.33 11.35
CA TYR A 24 1.84 27.59 12.10
C TYR A 24 2.01 28.79 11.16
N LYS A 25 3.04 28.76 10.31
CA LYS A 25 3.33 29.77 9.28
C LYS A 25 4.49 29.32 8.40
N GLU A 26 4.50 29.74 7.13
CA GLU A 26 5.68 29.60 6.26
C GLU A 26 6.86 30.46 6.75
N ASN A 27 7.71 29.88 7.60
CA ASN A 27 8.92 30.50 8.11
C ASN A 27 10.16 30.05 7.32
N LYS A 28 11.28 30.79 7.44
CA LYS A 28 12.57 30.39 6.85
C LYS A 28 13.02 28.99 7.30
N PHE A 29 12.68 28.62 8.55
CA PHE A 29 12.95 27.30 9.11
C PHE A 29 12.21 26.18 8.35
N TYR A 30 10.93 26.37 8.05
CA TYR A 30 10.16 25.45 7.22
C TYR A 30 10.77 25.32 5.81
N ARG A 31 11.04 26.45 5.14
CA ARG A 31 11.59 26.45 3.77
C ARG A 31 12.91 25.69 3.68
N PHE A 32 13.78 25.81 4.68
CA PHE A 32 15.02 25.03 4.73
C PHE A 32 14.75 23.53 4.72
N TRP A 33 13.89 23.05 5.64
CA TRP A 33 13.54 21.63 5.74
C TRP A 33 12.80 21.12 4.50
N GLU A 34 11.96 21.96 3.89
CA GLU A 34 11.30 21.66 2.62
C GLU A 34 12.30 21.41 1.50
N HIS A 35 13.32 22.26 1.33
CA HIS A 35 14.34 22.08 0.28
C HIS A 35 15.22 20.86 0.53
N VAL A 36 15.57 20.59 1.79
CA VAL A 36 16.31 19.37 2.18
C VAL A 36 15.48 18.13 1.84
N PHE A 37 14.19 18.12 2.20
CA PHE A 37 13.29 17.01 1.92
C PHE A 37 13.09 16.80 0.41
N LEU A 38 12.84 17.87 -0.35
CA LEU A 38 12.71 17.83 -1.81
C LEU A 38 13.99 17.34 -2.50
N GLY A 39 15.16 17.74 -2.01
CA GLY A 39 16.45 17.29 -2.54
C GLY A 39 16.68 15.79 -2.33
N ILE A 40 16.43 15.30 -1.11
CA ILE A 40 16.53 13.87 -0.79
C ILE A 40 15.49 13.08 -1.60
N ALA A 41 14.26 13.56 -1.70
CA ALA A 41 13.21 12.93 -2.49
C ALA A 41 13.60 12.83 -3.96
N ALA A 42 14.10 13.91 -4.57
CA ALA A 42 14.56 13.91 -5.95
C ALA A 42 15.72 12.92 -6.19
N GLY A 43 16.68 12.86 -5.26
CA GLY A 43 17.79 11.91 -5.31
C GLY A 43 17.32 10.46 -5.21
N TYR A 44 16.48 10.16 -4.23
CA TYR A 44 15.90 8.83 -4.04
C TYR A 44 15.07 8.39 -5.26
N LEU A 45 14.18 9.26 -5.76
CA LEU A 45 13.36 8.97 -6.93
C LEU A 45 14.21 8.71 -8.19
N THR A 46 15.32 9.44 -8.36
CA THR A 46 16.24 9.21 -9.49
C THR A 46 16.87 7.81 -9.42
N VAL A 47 17.33 7.40 -8.24
CA VAL A 47 17.94 6.07 -8.04
C VAL A 47 16.89 4.95 -8.14
N SER A 48 15.72 5.13 -7.53
CA SER A 48 14.60 4.17 -7.62
C SER A 48 14.14 4.00 -9.07
N LEU A 49 13.99 5.09 -9.83
CA LEU A 49 13.62 4.98 -11.26
C LEU A 49 14.67 4.22 -12.07
N TRP A 50 15.96 4.42 -11.78
CA TRP A 50 17.01 3.64 -12.42
C TRP A 50 16.95 2.15 -12.02
N GLN A 51 16.94 1.84 -10.73
CA GLN A 51 17.05 0.46 -10.25
C GLN A 51 15.77 -0.34 -10.47
N GLU A 52 14.62 0.19 -10.05
CA GLU A 52 13.35 -0.54 -10.03
C GLU A 52 12.66 -0.51 -11.39
N THR A 53 12.81 0.57 -12.16
CA THR A 53 12.14 0.70 -13.46
C THR A 53 13.09 0.37 -14.61
N LEU A 54 14.16 1.14 -14.80
CA LEU A 54 15.00 0.98 -15.99
C LEU A 54 15.83 -0.31 -15.94
N TYR A 55 16.44 -0.65 -14.81
CA TYR A 55 17.29 -1.83 -14.69
C TYR A 55 16.46 -3.11 -14.73
N GLU A 56 15.42 -3.23 -13.90
CA GLU A 56 14.59 -4.44 -13.87
C GLU A 56 13.68 -4.59 -15.09
N SER A 57 12.96 -3.53 -15.48
CA SER A 57 11.94 -3.65 -16.54
C SER A 57 12.49 -3.55 -17.96
N TRP A 58 13.67 -2.94 -18.15
CA TRP A 58 14.27 -2.75 -19.47
C TRP A 58 15.63 -3.44 -19.61
N TRP A 59 16.62 -3.12 -18.77
CA TRP A 59 17.99 -3.64 -18.91
C TRP A 59 18.06 -5.15 -18.77
N LEU A 60 17.52 -5.72 -17.71
CA LEU A 60 17.51 -7.18 -17.49
C LEU A 60 16.73 -7.93 -18.57
N LYS A 61 15.66 -7.34 -19.12
CA LYS A 61 14.91 -7.95 -20.24
C LYS A 61 15.69 -7.93 -21.55
N VAL A 62 16.54 -6.92 -21.76
CA VAL A 62 17.40 -6.81 -22.95
C VAL A 62 18.60 -7.74 -22.85
N THR A 63 19.33 -7.72 -21.72
CA THR A 63 20.57 -8.49 -21.56
C THR A 63 20.34 -9.94 -21.15
N GLY A 64 19.12 -10.26 -20.68
CA GLY A 64 18.83 -11.51 -19.98
C GLY A 64 19.39 -11.49 -18.56
N SER A 65 18.86 -12.38 -17.72
CA SER A 65 19.40 -12.63 -16.38
C SER A 65 20.11 -13.98 -16.37
N ILE A 66 21.34 -13.98 -15.88
CA ILE A 66 22.05 -15.22 -15.55
C ILE A 66 21.35 -15.92 -14.37
N ALA A 67 21.38 -17.25 -14.34
CA ALA A 67 20.81 -18.02 -13.24
C ALA A 67 21.55 -17.67 -11.94
N THR A 68 20.83 -17.19 -10.93
CA THR A 68 21.41 -17.00 -9.60
C THR A 68 21.32 -18.33 -8.85
N VAL A 69 22.48 -18.88 -8.50
CA VAL A 69 22.58 -20.06 -7.63
C VAL A 69 22.61 -19.62 -6.17
N ASP A 70 21.80 -20.26 -5.34
CA ASP A 70 21.86 -20.09 -3.89
C ASP A 70 23.20 -20.59 -3.33
N LYS A 71 23.54 -20.20 -2.09
CA LYS A 71 24.74 -20.67 -1.38
C LYS A 71 24.84 -22.21 -1.27
N ALA A 72 23.76 -22.94 -1.54
CA ALA A 72 23.68 -24.40 -1.56
C ALA A 72 23.81 -25.03 -2.97
N GLY A 73 24.10 -24.25 -4.01
CA GLY A 73 24.28 -24.74 -5.39
C GLY A 73 22.97 -25.04 -6.15
N ASN A 74 21.81 -24.78 -5.55
CA ASN A 74 20.51 -24.90 -6.22
C ASN A 74 20.19 -23.61 -6.99
N VAL A 75 19.53 -23.75 -8.15
CA VAL A 75 19.11 -22.61 -8.98
C VAL A 75 17.94 -21.91 -8.29
N ALA A 76 18.18 -20.73 -7.72
CA ALA A 76 17.17 -19.94 -7.02
C ALA A 76 16.26 -19.16 -7.99
N VAL A 77 16.82 -18.72 -9.12
CA VAL A 77 16.08 -18.04 -10.20
C VAL A 77 16.57 -18.59 -11.55
N PRO A 78 15.68 -19.15 -12.39
CA PRO A 78 16.05 -19.69 -13.69
C PRO A 78 16.56 -18.57 -14.63
N ALA A 79 17.55 -18.90 -15.46
CA ALA A 79 18.07 -17.98 -16.46
C ALA A 79 16.98 -17.63 -17.49
N VAL A 80 16.77 -16.34 -17.74
CA VAL A 80 15.83 -15.86 -18.74
C VAL A 80 16.64 -15.31 -19.92
N PRO A 81 16.47 -15.87 -21.15
CA PRO A 81 17.12 -15.35 -22.34
C PRO A 81 16.78 -13.88 -22.58
N GLY A 82 17.78 -13.09 -22.96
CA GLY A 82 17.60 -11.68 -23.28
C GLY A 82 16.82 -11.49 -24.58
N TYR A 83 15.82 -10.61 -24.53
CA TYR A 83 15.01 -10.23 -25.68
C TYR A 83 15.46 -8.86 -26.19
N TRP A 84 16.34 -8.86 -27.20
CA TRP A 84 16.90 -7.64 -27.80
C TRP A 84 15.84 -6.70 -28.41
N ALA A 85 14.64 -7.18 -28.71
CA ALA A 85 13.52 -6.35 -29.15
C ALA A 85 13.16 -5.24 -28.15
N TYR A 86 13.38 -5.44 -26.85
CA TYR A 86 13.16 -4.41 -25.83
C TYR A 86 14.17 -3.25 -25.93
N ALA A 87 15.31 -3.42 -26.59
CA ALA A 87 16.27 -2.34 -26.81
C ALA A 87 15.66 -1.22 -27.67
N LEU A 88 14.70 -1.54 -28.54
CA LEU A 88 13.98 -0.60 -29.40
C LEU A 88 13.09 0.37 -28.59
N LEU A 89 12.74 0.02 -27.35
CA LEU A 89 11.93 0.86 -26.46
C LEU A 89 12.65 2.15 -26.05
N LEU A 90 13.99 2.13 -25.91
CA LEU A 90 14.76 3.30 -25.50
C LEU A 90 14.77 4.39 -26.58
N PRO A 91 15.08 4.09 -27.87
CA PRO A 91 14.90 5.06 -28.96
C PRO A 91 13.48 5.63 -29.03
N ILE A 92 12.44 4.79 -28.88
CA ILE A 92 11.05 5.26 -28.85
C ILE A 92 10.82 6.23 -27.68
N GLY A 93 11.33 5.92 -26.48
CA GLY A 93 11.26 6.82 -25.33
C GLY A 93 11.98 8.14 -25.58
N MET A 94 13.14 8.11 -26.24
CA MET A 94 13.89 9.31 -26.59
C MET A 94 13.16 10.22 -27.59
N LEU A 95 12.29 9.67 -28.45
CA LEU A 95 11.42 10.49 -29.32
C LEU A 95 10.49 11.42 -28.53
N GLY A 96 10.19 11.10 -27.26
CA GLY A 96 9.42 11.96 -26.37
C GLY A 96 10.07 13.33 -26.15
N TYR A 97 11.41 13.42 -26.11
CA TYR A 97 12.12 14.69 -25.96
C TYR A 97 11.99 15.61 -27.17
N LEU A 98 11.58 15.08 -28.32
CA LEU A 98 11.34 15.89 -29.52
C LEU A 98 10.11 16.81 -29.40
N VAL A 99 9.34 16.72 -28.31
CA VAL A 99 8.32 17.73 -27.93
C VAL A 99 8.90 19.15 -27.95
N PHE A 100 10.15 19.32 -27.53
CA PHE A 100 10.79 20.64 -27.47
C PHE A 100 11.23 21.18 -28.84
N SER A 101 11.22 20.34 -29.89
CA SER A 101 11.61 20.74 -31.25
C SER A 101 10.39 21.18 -32.06
N LYS A 102 10.35 22.43 -32.52
CA LYS A 102 9.26 22.95 -33.38
C LYS A 102 9.08 22.16 -34.70
N LYS A 103 10.16 21.54 -35.23
CA LYS A 103 10.15 20.83 -36.53
C LYS A 103 9.79 19.34 -36.40
N HIS A 104 10.29 18.66 -35.37
CA HIS A 104 10.13 17.20 -35.22
C HIS A 104 9.13 16.79 -34.12
N ASN A 105 8.33 17.74 -33.63
CA ASN A 105 7.34 17.50 -32.57
C ASN A 105 6.39 16.33 -32.90
N TRP A 106 6.06 16.09 -34.16
CA TRP A 106 5.17 15.00 -34.56
C TRP A 106 5.64 13.61 -34.07
N ALA A 107 6.95 13.38 -34.01
CA ALA A 107 7.51 12.10 -33.58
C ALA A 107 7.29 11.82 -32.09
N SER A 108 7.09 12.85 -31.27
CA SER A 108 6.76 12.70 -29.85
C SER A 108 5.36 12.14 -29.59
N ARG A 109 4.47 12.22 -30.58
CA ARG A 109 3.11 11.67 -30.47
C ARG A 109 3.13 10.15 -30.35
N ILE A 110 4.09 9.48 -30.99
CA ILE A 110 4.21 8.02 -30.97
C ILE A 110 4.39 7.48 -29.54
N PRO A 111 5.42 7.87 -28.76
CA PRO A 111 5.56 7.41 -27.39
C PRO A 111 4.39 7.83 -26.50
N VAL A 112 3.85 9.04 -26.68
CA VAL A 112 2.69 9.52 -25.91
C VAL A 112 1.45 8.66 -26.17
N SER A 113 1.16 8.30 -27.42
CA SER A 113 0.05 7.41 -27.77
C SER A 113 0.23 6.00 -27.23
N ILE A 114 1.45 5.46 -27.26
CA ILE A 114 1.76 4.14 -26.66
C ILE A 114 1.51 4.18 -25.15
N ILE A 115 1.98 5.24 -24.47
CA ILE A 115 1.76 5.43 -23.04
C ILE A 115 0.25 5.49 -22.75
N ILE A 116 -0.49 6.36 -23.43
CA ILE A 116 -1.95 6.48 -23.24
C ILE A 116 -2.67 5.15 -23.51
N GLY A 117 -2.29 4.43 -24.57
CA GLY A 117 -2.87 3.13 -24.91
C GLY A 117 -2.61 2.07 -23.85
N LEU A 118 -1.39 2.00 -23.32
CA LEU A 118 -1.02 1.07 -22.24
C LEU A 118 -1.79 1.40 -20.95
N TRP A 119 -1.83 2.68 -20.54
CA TRP A 119 -2.58 3.10 -19.36
C TRP A 119 -4.09 2.87 -19.53
N ALA A 120 -4.65 3.19 -20.69
CA ALA A 120 -6.06 2.94 -20.99
C ALA A 120 -6.37 1.43 -20.95
N GLY A 121 -5.50 0.59 -21.48
CA GLY A 121 -5.63 -0.87 -21.43
C GLY A 121 -5.60 -1.41 -19.99
N GLN A 122 -4.64 -0.97 -19.19
CA GLN A 122 -4.56 -1.33 -17.77
C GLN A 122 -5.80 -0.87 -16.99
N GLN A 123 -6.28 0.34 -17.25
CA GLN A 123 -7.49 0.85 -16.60
C GLN A 123 -8.75 0.12 -17.05
N ALA A 124 -8.83 -0.30 -18.31
CA ALA A 124 -9.94 -1.13 -18.79
C ALA A 124 -9.93 -2.51 -18.12
N GLN A 125 -8.77 -3.14 -17.96
CA GLN A 125 -8.63 -4.40 -17.21
C GLN A 125 -8.96 -4.22 -15.72
N ALA A 126 -8.45 -3.16 -15.08
CA ALA A 126 -8.74 -2.86 -13.69
C ALA A 126 -10.23 -2.57 -13.48
N TRP A 127 -10.86 -1.87 -14.42
CA TRP A 127 -12.30 -1.64 -14.44
C TRP A 127 -13.06 -2.97 -14.53
N GLY A 128 -12.70 -3.84 -15.47
CA GLY A 128 -13.33 -5.16 -15.62
C GLY A 128 -13.20 -5.99 -14.35
N ASN A 129 -11.98 -6.14 -13.83
CA ASN A 129 -11.72 -6.95 -12.64
C ASN A 129 -12.38 -6.41 -11.37
N ARG A 130 -12.54 -5.09 -11.25
CA ARG A 130 -13.14 -4.46 -10.08
C ARG A 130 -14.65 -4.39 -10.17
N TYR A 131 -15.19 -3.83 -11.25
CA TYR A 131 -16.62 -3.54 -11.36
C TYR A 131 -17.43 -4.74 -11.86
N LEU A 132 -16.93 -5.55 -12.81
CA LEU A 132 -17.66 -6.75 -13.22
C LEU A 132 -17.75 -7.75 -12.07
N LYS A 133 -16.67 -7.90 -11.29
CA LYS A 133 -16.70 -8.72 -10.09
C LYS A 133 -17.69 -8.18 -9.05
N GLN A 134 -17.73 -6.88 -8.82
CA GLN A 134 -18.74 -6.27 -7.92
C GLN A 134 -20.18 -6.50 -8.39
N VAL A 135 -20.44 -6.46 -9.70
CA VAL A 135 -21.75 -6.78 -10.26
C VAL A 135 -22.07 -8.26 -10.08
N ALA A 136 -21.11 -9.16 -10.34
CA ALA A 136 -21.30 -10.59 -10.11
C ALA A 136 -21.55 -10.91 -8.63
N ASP A 137 -20.77 -10.31 -7.73
CA ASP A 137 -20.88 -10.44 -6.28
C ASP A 137 -22.19 -9.86 -5.73
N SER A 138 -22.94 -9.08 -6.53
CA SER A 138 -24.27 -8.58 -6.16
C SER A 138 -25.37 -9.63 -6.36
N MET A 139 -25.13 -10.64 -7.20
CA MET A 139 -26.04 -11.75 -7.48
C MET A 139 -25.90 -12.88 -6.44
N ARG A 140 -25.93 -12.55 -5.15
CA ARG A 140 -25.82 -13.54 -4.07
C ARG A 140 -27.14 -14.26 -3.81
N PRO A 141 -27.11 -15.57 -3.50
CA PRO A 141 -28.31 -16.31 -3.12
C PRO A 141 -28.88 -15.81 -1.80
N ILE A 142 -30.21 -15.63 -1.76
CA ILE A 142 -30.96 -15.12 -0.60
C ILE A 142 -31.60 -16.23 0.24
N LEU A 143 -31.74 -17.43 -0.32
CA LEU A 143 -32.37 -18.56 0.36
C LEU A 143 -31.30 -19.37 1.11
N PRO A 144 -31.45 -19.55 2.43
CA PRO A 144 -30.56 -20.41 3.19
C PRO A 144 -30.82 -21.87 2.85
N ASN A 145 -29.76 -22.62 2.58
CA ASN A 145 -29.83 -24.06 2.32
C ASN A 145 -29.52 -24.89 3.57
N THR A 146 -29.27 -24.24 4.70
CA THR A 146 -28.97 -24.87 5.99
C THR A 146 -29.75 -24.18 7.11
N SER A 147 -30.06 -24.90 8.18
CA SER A 147 -30.68 -24.36 9.40
C SER A 147 -29.66 -23.75 10.37
N GLU A 148 -28.36 -23.83 10.04
CA GLU A 148 -27.30 -23.26 10.85
C GLU A 148 -27.28 -21.73 10.74
N LEU A 149 -27.23 -21.07 11.91
CA LEU A 149 -27.31 -19.61 11.99
C LEU A 149 -26.02 -18.92 11.56
N PHE A 150 -24.87 -19.48 11.93
CA PHE A 150 -23.56 -18.86 11.74
C PHE A 150 -22.64 -19.76 10.93
N VAL A 151 -21.76 -19.13 10.16
CA VAL A 151 -20.66 -19.82 9.50
C VAL A 151 -19.78 -20.46 10.58
N PRO A 152 -19.39 -21.74 10.44
CA PRO A 152 -18.51 -22.39 11.39
C PRO A 152 -17.20 -21.60 11.52
N SER A 153 -16.65 -21.51 12.74
CA SER A 153 -15.36 -20.86 12.96
C SER A 153 -14.24 -21.67 12.27
N PRO A 154 -13.20 -21.01 11.72
CA PRO A 154 -12.02 -21.70 11.22
C PRO A 154 -11.40 -22.58 12.32
N PRO A 155 -11.06 -23.85 12.03
CA PRO A 155 -10.23 -24.66 12.90
C PRO A 155 -8.85 -24.03 13.09
N ALA A 156 -8.10 -24.42 14.14
CA ALA A 156 -6.74 -23.91 14.41
C ALA A 156 -5.77 -24.06 13.21
N ASN A 157 -6.02 -25.05 12.33
CA ASN A 157 -5.22 -25.31 11.13
C ASN A 157 -5.83 -24.69 9.85
N GLY A 158 -6.85 -23.83 9.98
CA GLY A 158 -7.66 -23.31 8.88
C GLY A 158 -8.63 -24.35 8.30
N PHE A 159 -9.52 -23.92 7.42
CA PHE A 159 -10.41 -24.83 6.69
C PHE A 159 -9.63 -25.61 5.63
N SER A 160 -9.80 -26.94 5.62
CA SER A 160 -9.33 -27.76 4.51
C SER A 160 -10.04 -27.38 3.19
N LEU A 161 -9.44 -27.69 2.04
CA LEU A 161 -10.03 -27.39 0.72
C LEU A 161 -11.46 -27.93 0.55
N SER A 162 -11.73 -29.11 1.13
CA SER A 162 -13.07 -29.71 1.14
C SER A 162 -14.04 -28.95 2.05
N GLN A 163 -13.59 -28.48 3.22
CA GLN A 163 -14.39 -27.65 4.12
C GLN A 163 -14.71 -26.29 3.49
N LYS A 164 -13.75 -25.65 2.80
CA LYS A 164 -13.98 -24.39 2.08
C LYS A 164 -15.06 -24.54 1.01
N TYR A 165 -14.99 -25.61 0.22
CA TYR A 165 -15.98 -25.88 -0.82
C TYR A 165 -17.39 -26.10 -0.26
N GLN A 166 -17.50 -26.78 0.89
CA GLN A 166 -18.79 -26.98 1.57
C GLN A 166 -19.35 -25.68 2.17
N ILE A 167 -18.50 -24.83 2.74
CA ILE A 167 -18.92 -23.52 3.28
C ILE A 167 -19.33 -22.57 2.15
N ASP A 168 -18.60 -22.55 1.04
CA ASP A 168 -18.92 -21.66 -0.10
C ASP A 168 -20.19 -22.08 -0.85
N SER A 169 -20.53 -23.37 -0.83
CA SER A 169 -21.75 -23.90 -1.45
C SER A 169 -22.99 -23.87 -0.53
N THR A 170 -22.80 -23.60 0.77
CA THR A 170 -23.89 -23.52 1.75
C THR A 170 -24.16 -22.07 2.15
N VAL A 171 -25.43 -21.68 2.13
CA VAL A 171 -25.86 -20.36 2.59
C VAL A 171 -26.42 -20.50 3.99
N TYR A 172 -25.77 -19.84 4.95
CA TYR A 172 -26.18 -19.79 6.36
C TYR A 172 -27.25 -18.72 6.58
N VAL A 173 -28.05 -18.84 7.65
CA VAL A 173 -29.15 -17.88 7.91
C VAL A 173 -28.64 -16.45 8.12
N SER A 174 -27.52 -16.27 8.84
CA SER A 174 -26.90 -14.94 9.01
C SER A 174 -26.44 -14.34 7.69
N GLN A 175 -25.86 -15.15 6.80
CA GLN A 175 -25.46 -14.72 5.47
C GLN A 175 -26.66 -14.39 4.59
N ALA A 176 -27.72 -15.22 4.62
CA ALA A 176 -28.97 -14.97 3.91
C ALA A 176 -29.61 -13.64 4.34
N LEU A 177 -29.63 -13.34 5.64
CA LEU A 177 -30.11 -12.05 6.15
C LEU A 177 -29.25 -10.88 5.64
N SER A 178 -27.93 -11.02 5.68
CA SER A 178 -27.02 -10.00 5.13
C SER A 178 -27.22 -9.80 3.63
N ASN A 179 -27.38 -10.89 2.87
CA ASN A 179 -27.62 -10.85 1.43
C ASN A 179 -28.99 -10.21 1.13
N LEU A 180 -30.02 -10.47 1.93
CA LEU A 180 -31.33 -9.84 1.82
C LEU A 180 -31.25 -8.33 2.05
N VAL A 181 -30.58 -7.89 3.11
CA VAL A 181 -30.37 -6.45 3.40
C VAL A 181 -29.59 -5.79 2.25
N PHE A 182 -28.58 -6.47 1.70
CA PHE A 182 -27.82 -5.99 0.55
C PHE A 182 -28.70 -5.85 -0.69
N VAL A 183 -29.45 -6.89 -1.08
CA VAL A 183 -30.35 -6.86 -2.25
C VAL A 183 -31.43 -5.79 -2.07
N PHE A 184 -32.01 -5.68 -0.88
CA PHE A 184 -32.96 -4.62 -0.56
C PHE A 184 -32.36 -3.23 -0.76
N THR A 185 -31.15 -3.01 -0.26
CA THR A 185 -30.41 -1.74 -0.42
C THR A 185 -30.15 -1.46 -1.90
N LEU A 186 -29.67 -2.45 -2.65
CA LEU A 186 -29.38 -2.34 -4.07
C LEU A 186 -30.63 -1.97 -4.88
N VAL A 187 -31.76 -2.65 -4.64
CA VAL A 187 -33.03 -2.34 -5.31
C VAL A 187 -33.52 -0.93 -4.96
N CYS A 188 -33.44 -0.51 -3.70
CA CYS A 188 -33.82 0.84 -3.28
C CYS A 188 -32.94 1.92 -3.94
N VAL A 189 -31.63 1.69 -4.03
CA VAL A 189 -30.69 2.63 -4.65
C VAL A 189 -30.87 2.68 -6.17
N ILE A 190 -31.07 1.55 -6.83
CA ILE A 190 -31.38 1.50 -8.27
C ILE A 190 -32.71 2.22 -8.53
N SER A 191 -33.72 2.01 -7.69
CA SER A 191 -35.00 2.73 -7.74
C SER A 191 -34.85 4.24 -7.52
N TYR A 192 -33.85 4.68 -6.75
CA TYR A 192 -33.54 6.10 -6.58
C TYR A 192 -32.89 6.74 -7.83
N PHE A 193 -31.99 6.03 -8.51
CA PHE A 193 -31.25 6.56 -9.67
C PHE A 193 -31.93 6.30 -11.02
N LEU A 194 -32.88 5.38 -11.11
CA LEU A 194 -33.65 5.17 -12.34
C LEU A 194 -34.66 6.31 -12.54
N PHE A 195 -34.20 7.37 -13.21
CA PHE A 195 -35.04 8.51 -13.60
C PHE A 195 -36.02 8.22 -14.74
N SER A 196 -35.96 7.03 -15.36
CA SER A 196 -36.78 6.68 -16.52
C SER A 196 -38.25 6.38 -16.20
N PHE A 197 -38.64 6.21 -14.93
CA PHE A 197 -40.03 5.95 -14.54
C PHE A 197 -40.52 6.98 -13.53
N GLU A 198 -41.65 7.63 -13.83
CA GLU A 198 -42.36 8.46 -12.85
C GLU A 198 -42.85 7.58 -11.70
N ALA A 199 -42.31 7.77 -10.50
CA ALA A 199 -42.67 7.02 -9.29
C ALA A 199 -44.09 7.38 -8.82
N LYS A 200 -45.12 6.87 -9.51
CA LYS A 200 -46.53 7.11 -9.19
C LYS A 200 -47.03 6.23 -8.03
N SER A 201 -46.47 5.04 -7.84
CA SER A 201 -46.89 4.10 -6.79
C SER A 201 -46.27 4.42 -5.41
N LYS A 202 -47.03 4.15 -4.34
CA LYS A 202 -46.60 4.39 -2.94
C LYS A 202 -45.33 3.61 -2.58
N THR A 203 -45.23 2.36 -3.05
CA THR A 203 -44.06 1.50 -2.84
C THR A 203 -42.81 2.05 -3.53
N MET A 204 -42.93 2.55 -4.76
CA MET A 204 -41.79 3.14 -5.46
C MET A 204 -41.30 4.41 -4.75
N LYS A 205 -42.21 5.29 -4.29
CA LYS A 205 -41.82 6.48 -3.50
C LYS A 205 -41.09 6.11 -2.21
N PHE A 206 -41.51 5.05 -1.53
CA PHE A 206 -40.82 4.52 -0.35
C PHE A 206 -39.42 4.00 -0.71
N MET A 207 -39.30 3.17 -1.74
CA MET A 207 -38.01 2.62 -2.20
C MET A 207 -37.01 3.72 -2.59
N THR A 208 -37.44 4.70 -3.38
CA THR A 208 -36.64 5.88 -3.76
C THR A 208 -36.22 6.70 -2.53
N THR A 209 -37.13 6.92 -1.58
CA THR A 209 -36.82 7.70 -0.36
C THR A 209 -35.81 6.96 0.53
N SER A 210 -36.03 5.67 0.76
CA SER A 210 -35.10 4.80 1.50
C SER A 210 -33.75 4.72 0.82
N GLY A 211 -33.70 4.62 -0.51
CA GLY A 211 -32.48 4.65 -1.30
C GLY A 211 -31.66 5.92 -1.06
N ARG A 212 -32.30 7.10 -1.00
CA ARG A 212 -31.62 8.37 -0.67
C ARG A 212 -30.98 8.35 0.71
N TRP A 213 -31.70 7.87 1.72
CA TRP A 213 -31.15 7.76 3.08
C TRP A 213 -29.99 6.76 3.15
N LEU A 214 -30.13 5.59 2.53
CA LEU A 214 -29.08 4.58 2.47
C LEU A 214 -27.82 5.12 1.76
N LEU A 215 -27.99 5.92 0.71
CA LEU A 215 -26.88 6.62 0.04
C LEU A 215 -26.20 7.64 0.96
N MET A 216 -26.96 8.44 1.71
CA MET A 216 -26.38 9.39 2.66
C MET A 216 -25.53 8.68 3.72
N VAL A 217 -25.99 7.53 4.23
CA VAL A 217 -25.23 6.70 5.16
C VAL A 217 -23.97 6.13 4.50
N GLY A 218 -24.09 5.57 3.30
CA GLY A 218 -22.96 5.02 2.54
C GLY A 218 -21.89 6.07 2.22
N PHE A 219 -22.29 7.24 1.73
CA PHE A 219 -21.39 8.35 1.48
C PHE A 219 -20.77 8.89 2.78
N GLY A 220 -21.54 8.92 3.87
CA GLY A 220 -21.02 9.27 5.20
C GLY A 220 -19.91 8.33 5.66
N ALA A 221 -20.06 7.02 5.46
CA ALA A 221 -19.03 6.03 5.79
C ALA A 221 -17.77 6.20 4.91
N ILE A 222 -17.94 6.43 3.61
CA ILE A 222 -16.81 6.68 2.69
C ILE A 222 -16.08 7.96 3.11
N PHE A 223 -16.79 9.04 3.38
CA PHE A 223 -16.20 10.28 3.87
C PHE A 223 -15.45 10.04 5.20
N GLY A 224 -16.03 9.30 6.13
CA GLY A 224 -15.39 8.89 7.39
C GLY A 224 -14.07 8.15 7.19
N SER A 225 -14.01 7.22 6.22
CA SER A 225 -12.75 6.50 5.91
C SER A 225 -11.66 7.42 5.36
N THR A 226 -12.01 8.45 4.58
CA THR A 226 -11.03 9.44 4.09
C THR A 226 -10.52 10.34 5.21
N VAL A 227 -11.38 10.70 6.15
CA VAL A 227 -10.98 11.44 7.36
C VAL A 227 -10.04 10.59 8.21
N MET A 228 -10.33 9.31 8.39
CA MET A 228 -9.46 8.37 9.11
C MET A 228 -8.08 8.23 8.46
N MET A 229 -8.01 8.19 7.12
CA MET A 229 -6.72 8.17 6.40
C MET A 229 -5.86 9.39 6.73
N ARG A 230 -6.46 10.58 6.85
CA ARG A 230 -5.74 11.81 7.23
C ARG A 230 -5.25 11.78 8.67
N PHE A 231 -6.03 11.19 9.59
CA PHE A 231 -5.61 10.99 10.97
C PHE A 231 -4.56 9.89 11.14
N SER A 232 -4.54 8.87 10.26
CA SER A 232 -3.57 7.76 10.33
C SER A 232 -2.12 8.25 10.31
N LEU A 233 -1.79 9.18 9.40
CA LEU A 233 -0.44 9.75 9.34
C LEU A 233 -0.07 10.48 10.63
N LEU A 234 -1.02 11.19 11.23
CA LEU A 234 -0.79 11.88 12.51
C LEU A 234 -0.57 10.88 13.63
N ILE A 235 -1.34 9.79 13.67
CA ILE A 235 -1.18 8.70 14.65
C ILE A 235 0.20 8.07 14.50
N ASP A 236 0.64 7.75 13.28
CA ASP A 236 1.97 7.16 13.03
C ASP A 236 3.11 8.07 13.49
N GLN A 237 3.00 9.38 13.24
CA GLN A 237 4.00 10.35 13.70
C GLN A 237 4.01 10.51 15.22
N MET A 238 2.83 10.55 15.86
CA MET A 238 2.74 10.57 17.32
C MET A 238 3.31 9.28 17.93
N TYR A 239 3.02 8.13 17.35
CA TYR A 239 3.55 6.83 17.79
C TYR A 239 5.08 6.78 17.70
N PHE A 240 5.66 7.26 16.59
CA PHE A 240 7.11 7.36 16.43
C PHE A 240 7.76 8.21 17.54
N VAL A 241 7.20 9.40 17.79
CA VAL A 241 7.75 10.34 18.78
C VAL A 241 7.60 9.81 20.22
N PHE A 242 6.43 9.27 20.57
CA PHE A 242 6.10 8.93 21.96
C PHE A 242 6.48 7.50 22.37
N GLN A 243 6.53 6.55 21.44
CA GLN A 243 6.80 5.15 21.77
C GLN A 243 8.09 4.65 21.13
N GLU A 244 8.24 4.80 19.81
CA GLU A 244 9.32 4.13 19.09
C GLU A 244 10.71 4.74 19.36
N ALA A 245 10.82 6.07 19.27
CA ALA A 245 12.06 6.78 19.54
C ALA A 245 12.59 6.54 20.96
N PRO A 246 11.80 6.66 22.05
CA PRO A 246 12.29 6.37 23.39
C PRO A 246 12.56 4.88 23.64
N MET A 247 11.75 3.96 23.10
CA MET A 247 11.94 2.51 23.28
C MET A 247 13.25 2.01 22.66
N LYS A 248 13.55 2.39 21.42
CA LYS A 248 14.80 1.98 20.75
C LYS A 248 16.04 2.54 21.44
N VAL A 249 15.91 3.72 22.02
CA VAL A 249 16.94 4.32 22.87
C VAL A 249 17.10 3.50 24.16
N TYR A 250 16.00 3.09 24.81
CA TYR A 250 16.00 2.24 26.00
C TYR A 250 16.59 0.84 25.78
N GLU A 251 16.22 0.15 24.70
CA GLU A 251 16.74 -1.19 24.38
C GLU A 251 18.26 -1.19 24.17
N GLN A 252 18.82 -0.13 23.57
CA GLN A 252 20.27 0.02 23.42
C GLN A 252 20.98 0.27 24.76
N PHE A 253 20.30 0.85 25.76
CA PHE A 253 20.84 0.95 27.12
C PHE A 253 20.96 -0.43 27.79
N GLN A 254 20.04 -1.35 27.51
CA GLN A 254 20.07 -2.70 28.08
C GLN A 254 20.97 -3.67 27.31
N SER A 255 21.16 -3.50 26.01
CA SER A 255 22.01 -4.37 25.18
C SER A 255 23.52 -4.14 25.39
N LYS A 256 23.92 -3.11 26.15
CA LYS A 256 25.32 -2.86 26.50
C LYS A 256 25.70 -3.83 27.62
N PRO A 257 26.72 -4.70 27.47
CA PRO A 257 27.09 -5.64 28.52
C PRO A 257 27.44 -4.85 29.79
N ALA A 258 26.79 -5.22 30.90
CA ALA A 258 27.09 -4.67 32.21
C ALA A 258 28.61 -4.77 32.43
N ALA A 259 29.25 -3.65 32.78
CA ALA A 259 30.67 -3.63 33.08
C ALA A 259 30.98 -4.74 34.09
N ALA A 260 31.89 -5.66 33.74
CA ALA A 260 32.32 -6.73 34.62
C ALA A 260 32.75 -6.14 35.98
N PRO A 261 32.44 -6.80 37.11
CA PRO A 261 32.84 -6.31 38.42
C PRO A 261 34.36 -6.18 38.46
N VAL A 262 34.85 -4.99 38.80
CA VAL A 262 36.28 -4.72 38.97
C VAL A 262 36.77 -5.58 40.13
N THR A 263 37.54 -6.62 39.83
CA THR A 263 38.24 -7.38 40.88
C THR A 263 39.30 -6.48 41.50
N PRO A 264 39.39 -6.39 42.84
CA PRO A 264 40.41 -5.55 43.49
C PRO A 264 41.82 -6.08 43.15
N PRO A 265 42.83 -5.18 43.09
CA PRO A 265 44.17 -5.55 42.63
C PRO A 265 44.80 -6.62 43.54
N VAL A 266 45.31 -7.67 42.92
CA VAL A 266 46.08 -8.73 43.59
C VAL A 266 47.42 -8.15 44.03
N ASN A 267 47.68 -8.12 45.34
CA ASN A 267 48.98 -7.70 45.89
C ASN A 267 50.10 -8.65 45.42
N PRO A 268 51.28 -8.12 45.04
CA PRO A 268 52.40 -8.96 44.62
C PRO A 268 52.96 -9.79 45.80
N PRO A 269 53.51 -10.99 45.53
CA PRO A 269 53.99 -11.91 46.56
C PRO A 269 55.24 -11.36 47.27
N VAL A 270 55.22 -11.41 48.60
CA VAL A 270 56.35 -11.08 49.47
C VAL A 270 57.44 -12.15 49.31
N THR A 271 58.61 -11.76 48.83
CA THR A 271 59.80 -12.62 48.80
C THR A 271 60.47 -12.67 50.19
N PRO A 272 60.82 -13.86 50.72
CA PRO A 272 61.54 -13.96 52.00
C PRO A 272 63.03 -13.60 51.83
N PRO A 273 63.68 -13.10 52.90
CA PRO A 273 65.01 -12.51 52.82
C PRO A 273 66.13 -13.57 52.71
N LYS A 274 67.12 -13.30 51.86
CA LYS A 274 68.49 -13.82 51.94
C LYS A 274 69.45 -12.72 51.54
#